data_AF-A0A7Y3EPM0-F1
#
_entry.id   AF-A0A7Y3EPM0-F1
#
_cell.length_a   1.000
_cell.length_b   1.000
_cell.length_c   1.000
_cell.angle_alpha   90.00
_cell.angle_beta   90.00
_cell.angle_gamma   90.00
#
_symmetry.space_group_name_H-M   'P 1'
#
loop_
_entity.id
_entity.type
_entity.pdbx_description
1 polymer ?
#
loop_
_entity_poly.entity_id
_entity_poly.type
_entity_poly.pdbx_seq_one_letter_code
_entity_poly.pdbx_strand_id
1 'polypeptide(L)'
;VGCQNSNKTPTPSTEGNNLNIFFDGVIHESAEVTLVYSDSIGEDSLMQDIKGRPKKMQRISFEIPEGQNPEAIEFKMENVKRIDFDKVVFNRADDRIVLRDSAFLVYFKLRNFKVEFENEKIRLINDTAGDAGFSAKQNLISRLKNRY
;
A
#
# COMPACT_ATOMS: atom_id res chain seq x y z
N VAL A 1 40.97 19.75 3.72
CA VAL A 1 39.74 20.07 4.49
C VAL A 1 38.63 20.36 3.49
N GLY A 2 37.50 19.66 3.56
CA GLY A 2 36.32 19.97 2.75
C GLY A 2 35.58 18.76 2.18
N CYS A 3 34.94 17.95 3.04
CA CYS A 3 33.93 16.97 2.62
C CYS A 3 32.61 17.69 2.35
N GLN A 4 32.03 17.56 1.16
CA GLN A 4 30.62 17.88 0.94
C GLN A 4 29.84 16.58 0.74
N ASN A 5 29.28 16.08 1.85
CA ASN A 5 28.23 15.07 1.85
C ASN A 5 26.92 15.74 1.44
N SER A 6 26.45 15.49 0.21
CA SER A 6 25.08 15.83 -0.18
C SER A 6 24.11 14.75 0.30
N ASN A 7 23.80 14.74 1.60
CA ASN A 7 22.55 14.14 2.09
C ASN A 7 21.40 15.08 1.70
N LYS A 8 20.97 15.03 0.44
CA LYS A 8 19.68 15.59 0.04
C LYS A 8 18.60 14.59 0.43
N THR A 9 18.02 14.81 1.60
CA THR A 9 16.65 14.37 1.90
C THR A 9 15.76 14.82 0.75
N PRO A 10 14.94 13.96 0.14
CA PRO A 10 14.02 14.40 -0.89
C PRO A 10 13.09 15.45 -0.29
N THR A 11 13.15 16.67 -0.82
CA THR A 11 12.22 17.76 -0.55
C THR A 11 10.82 17.27 -0.92
N PRO A 12 9.79 17.45 -0.07
CA PRO A 12 8.42 17.20 -0.48
C PRO A 12 8.11 18.15 -1.64
N SER A 13 7.83 17.61 -2.81
CA SER A 13 7.33 18.37 -3.93
C SER A 13 5.88 18.78 -3.61
N THR A 14 5.71 20.03 -3.22
CA THR A 14 4.41 20.70 -3.09
C THR A 14 3.89 20.99 -4.49
N GLU A 15 2.97 20.17 -5.03
CA GLU A 15 2.03 20.59 -6.12
C GLU A 15 0.94 19.55 -6.47
N GLY A 16 0.57 18.66 -5.55
CA GLY A 16 -0.58 17.77 -5.76
C GLY A 16 -1.28 17.45 -4.46
N ASN A 17 -2.60 17.69 -4.41
CA ASN A 17 -3.48 17.26 -3.31
C ASN A 17 -4.04 15.84 -3.55
N ASN A 18 -3.35 15.07 -4.39
CA ASN A 18 -3.70 13.69 -4.71
C ASN A 18 -3.45 12.80 -3.48
N LEU A 19 -4.29 11.79 -3.32
CA LEU A 19 -4.08 10.76 -2.31
C LEU A 19 -3.04 9.77 -2.82
N ASN A 20 -1.85 9.86 -2.27
CA ASN A 20 -0.75 8.94 -2.53
C ASN A 20 -0.83 7.75 -1.58
N ILE A 21 -0.80 6.54 -2.13
CA ILE A 21 -0.82 5.30 -1.35
C ILE A 21 0.45 4.52 -1.64
N PHE A 22 1.20 4.22 -0.58
CA PHE A 22 2.43 3.45 -0.66
C PHE A 22 2.30 2.15 0.10
N PHE A 23 2.62 1.04 -0.56
CA PHE A 23 2.75 -0.28 0.06
C PHE A 23 4.22 -0.67 0.06
N ASP A 24 4.82 -0.77 1.25
CA ASP A 24 6.21 -1.15 1.44
C ASP A 24 6.30 -2.60 1.94
N GLY A 25 7.13 -3.41 1.29
CA GLY A 25 7.37 -4.79 1.68
C GLY A 25 8.41 -5.48 0.81
N VAL A 26 8.82 -6.69 1.21
CA VAL A 26 9.63 -7.58 0.38
C VAL A 26 8.68 -8.51 -0.37
N ILE A 27 8.55 -8.29 -1.67
CA ILE A 27 7.71 -9.10 -2.56
C ILE A 27 8.61 -10.14 -3.22
N HIS A 28 8.34 -11.41 -2.98
CA HIS A 28 9.26 -12.51 -3.35
C HIS A 28 9.13 -12.85 -4.84
N GLU A 29 7.90 -12.93 -5.34
CA GLU A 29 7.58 -13.26 -6.73
C GLU A 29 7.28 -12.00 -7.55
N SER A 30 7.37 -12.13 -8.88
CA SER A 30 6.78 -11.11 -9.75
C SER A 30 5.27 -11.20 -9.66
N ALA A 31 4.61 -10.05 -9.59
CA ALA A 31 3.18 -9.95 -9.38
C ALA A 31 2.61 -8.76 -10.14
N GLU A 32 1.37 -8.88 -10.58
CA GLU A 32 0.56 -7.73 -10.98
C GLU A 32 -0.19 -7.24 -9.75
N VAL A 33 -0.13 -5.94 -9.48
CA VAL A 33 -0.82 -5.33 -8.35
C VAL A 33 -1.78 -4.28 -8.87
N THR A 34 -3.05 -4.45 -8.53
CA THR A 34 -4.13 -3.56 -8.96
C THR A 34 -4.77 -2.94 -7.72
N LEU A 35 -4.71 -1.62 -7.64
CA LEU A 35 -5.51 -0.83 -6.71
C LEU A 35 -6.87 -0.58 -7.34
N VAL A 36 -7.93 -1.15 -6.75
CA VAL A 36 -9.31 -0.83 -7.08
C VAL A 36 -9.85 0.12 -6.03
N TYR A 37 -10.52 1.18 -6.44
CA TYR A 37 -11.17 2.11 -5.53
C TYR A 37 -12.49 2.57 -6.11
N SER A 38 -13.43 2.94 -5.25
CA SER A 38 -14.71 3.50 -5.68
C SER A 38 -15.03 4.79 -4.94
N ASP A 39 -15.75 5.67 -5.60
CA ASP A 39 -16.31 6.90 -5.06
C ASP A 39 -17.81 7.02 -5.41
N SER A 40 -18.39 8.21 -5.22
CA SER A 40 -19.79 8.47 -5.57
C SER A 40 -20.11 8.42 -7.07
N ILE A 41 -19.07 8.48 -7.93
CA ILE A 41 -19.19 8.48 -9.39
C ILE A 41 -19.12 7.04 -9.92
N GLY A 42 -18.26 6.21 -9.33
CA GLY A 42 -18.13 4.81 -9.74
C GLY A 42 -16.90 4.11 -9.18
N GLU A 43 -16.50 3.03 -9.84
CA GLU A 43 -15.29 2.27 -9.55
C GLU A 43 -14.22 2.58 -10.60
N ASP A 44 -12.98 2.73 -10.16
CA ASP A 44 -11.79 2.91 -10.99
C ASP A 44 -10.66 2.00 -10.50
N SER A 45 -9.63 1.83 -11.32
CA SER A 45 -8.50 0.97 -10.98
C SER A 45 -7.17 1.45 -11.56
N LEU A 46 -6.11 1.27 -10.78
CA LEU A 46 -4.72 1.55 -11.16
C LEU A 46 -3.91 0.26 -11.05
N MET A 47 -3.14 -0.06 -12.08
CA MET A 47 -2.41 -1.32 -12.20
C MET A 47 -0.90 -1.08 -12.29
N GLN A 48 -0.12 -1.95 -11.65
CA GLN A 48 1.33 -1.94 -11.71
C GLN A 48 1.91 -3.36 -11.71
N ASP A 49 2.77 -3.66 -12.69
CA ASP A 49 3.61 -4.85 -12.68
C ASP A 49 4.84 -4.67 -11.79
N ILE A 50 5.11 -5.67 -10.96
CA ILE A 50 6.23 -5.66 -10.03
C ILE A 50 7.09 -6.89 -10.25
N LYS A 51 8.40 -6.66 -10.36
CA LYS A 51 9.38 -7.75 -10.37
C LYS A 51 9.69 -8.22 -8.95
N GLY A 52 9.65 -9.53 -8.72
CA GLY A 52 10.02 -10.13 -7.43
C GLY A 52 11.46 -9.81 -7.03
N ARG A 53 11.67 -9.44 -5.77
CA ARG A 53 12.99 -9.15 -5.17
C ARG A 53 13.02 -9.70 -3.73
N PRO A 54 13.27 -11.02 -3.54
CA PRO A 54 13.15 -11.69 -2.24
C PRO A 54 14.15 -11.23 -1.16
N LYS A 55 15.10 -10.35 -1.50
CA LYS A 55 16.13 -9.82 -0.59
C LYS A 55 16.11 -8.29 -0.47
N LYS A 56 15.18 -7.59 -1.12
CA LYS A 56 15.17 -6.12 -1.17
C LYS A 56 13.78 -5.57 -0.89
N MET A 57 13.71 -4.59 0.00
CA MET A 57 12.50 -3.81 0.23
C MET A 57 12.06 -3.13 -1.06
N GLN A 58 10.76 -3.22 -1.36
CA GLN A 58 10.12 -2.60 -2.51
C GLN A 58 9.01 -1.66 -2.03
N ARG A 59 8.74 -0.62 -2.82
CA ARG A 59 7.60 0.29 -2.62
C ARG A 59 6.73 0.24 -3.88
N ILE A 60 5.47 -0.10 -3.69
CA ILE A 60 4.39 0.07 -4.67
C ILE A 60 3.76 1.43 -4.40
N SER A 61 3.48 2.20 -5.45
CA SER A 61 2.92 3.54 -5.31
C SER A 61 1.75 3.72 -6.26
N PHE A 62 0.62 4.14 -5.71
CA PHE A 62 -0.57 4.56 -6.45
C PHE A 62 -0.93 5.99 -6.08
N GLU A 63 -1.55 6.69 -7.02
CA GLU A 63 -1.96 8.07 -6.85
C GLU A 63 -3.42 8.21 -7.29
N ILE A 64 -4.30 8.52 -6.34
CA ILE A 64 -5.70 8.82 -6.61
C ILE A 64 -5.83 10.34 -6.78
N PRO A 65 -6.33 10.84 -7.92
CA PRO A 65 -6.46 12.27 -8.17
C PRO A 65 -7.27 13.03 -7.10
N GLU A 66 -6.94 14.30 -6.93
CA GLU A 66 -7.75 15.24 -6.15
C GLU A 66 -9.20 15.27 -6.66
N GLY A 67 -10.16 15.36 -5.73
CA GLY A 67 -11.59 15.30 -6.02
C GLY A 67 -12.17 13.88 -5.98
N GLN A 68 -11.34 12.84 -6.06
CA GLN A 68 -11.77 11.47 -5.80
C GLN A 68 -11.51 11.10 -4.33
N ASN A 69 -12.60 10.95 -3.59
CA ASN A 69 -12.59 10.56 -2.17
C ASN A 69 -13.06 9.11 -2.03
N PRO A 70 -12.14 8.14 -1.94
CA PRO A 70 -12.50 6.74 -2.02
C PRO A 70 -13.38 6.30 -0.84
N GLU A 71 -14.48 5.64 -1.15
CA GLU A 71 -15.38 4.96 -0.23
C GLU A 71 -15.04 3.48 -0.06
N ALA A 72 -14.33 2.91 -1.02
CA ALA A 72 -13.70 1.60 -0.93
C ALA A 72 -12.30 1.64 -1.51
N ILE A 73 -11.40 0.83 -0.95
CA ILE A 73 -10.05 0.61 -1.45
C ILE A 73 -9.75 -0.88 -1.34
N GLU A 74 -9.32 -1.50 -2.42
CA GLU A 74 -8.88 -2.89 -2.49
C GLU A 74 -7.56 -2.99 -3.24
N PHE A 75 -6.61 -3.74 -2.68
CA PHE A 75 -5.42 -4.17 -3.39
C PHE A 75 -5.64 -5.61 -3.83
N LYS A 76 -5.62 -5.83 -5.14
CA LYS A 76 -5.60 -7.16 -5.76
C LYS A 76 -4.17 -7.46 -6.20
N MET A 77 -3.71 -8.67 -5.94
CA MET A 77 -2.35 -9.11 -6.21
C MET A 77 -2.41 -10.49 -6.87
N GLU A 78 -2.02 -10.52 -8.14
CA GLU A 78 -1.99 -11.75 -8.93
C GLU A 78 -0.58 -12.34 -8.91
N ASN A 79 -0.47 -13.66 -8.97
CA ASN A 79 0.79 -14.41 -9.01
C ASN A 79 1.73 -14.21 -7.81
N VAL A 80 1.28 -13.53 -6.76
CA VAL A 80 2.03 -13.37 -5.51
C VAL A 80 1.85 -14.59 -4.63
N LYS A 81 2.95 -15.10 -4.06
CA LYS A 81 2.90 -16.18 -3.06
C LYS A 81 3.32 -15.69 -1.69
N ARG A 82 4.30 -14.80 -1.62
CA ARG A 82 4.81 -14.30 -0.36
C ARG A 82 5.14 -12.82 -0.37
N ILE A 83 4.69 -12.14 0.68
CA ILE A 83 5.06 -10.78 0.99
C ILE A 83 5.49 -10.70 2.45
N ASP A 84 6.71 -10.22 2.70
CA ASP A 84 7.10 -9.78 4.03
C ASP A 84 6.73 -8.29 4.15
N PHE A 85 5.63 -8.01 4.84
CA PHE A 85 5.02 -6.69 4.95
C PHE A 85 5.82 -5.78 5.89
N ASP A 86 5.97 -4.50 5.50
CA ASP A 86 6.55 -3.45 6.36
C ASP A 86 5.48 -2.43 6.75
N LYS A 87 4.89 -1.74 5.77
CA LYS A 87 3.87 -0.72 6.04
C LYS A 87 2.99 -0.39 4.85
N VAL A 88 1.81 0.17 5.15
CA VAL A 88 1.01 0.95 4.20
C VAL A 88 1.02 2.41 4.64
N VAL A 89 1.17 3.33 3.69
CA VAL A 89 1.13 4.76 3.94
C VAL A 89 0.09 5.39 3.04
N PHE A 90 -0.81 6.18 3.63
CA PHE A 90 -1.71 7.07 2.91
C PHE A 90 -1.23 8.50 3.16
N ASN A 91 -1.00 9.27 2.11
CA ASN A 91 -0.44 10.61 2.18
C ASN A 91 -1.22 11.55 1.27
N ARG A 92 -1.74 12.65 1.81
CA ARG A 92 -2.36 13.72 1.04
C ARG A 92 -1.94 15.06 1.64
N ALA A 93 -1.38 15.93 0.81
CA ALA A 93 -0.77 17.19 1.25
C ALA A 93 0.21 16.97 2.44
N ASP A 94 0.00 17.68 3.55
CA ASP A 94 0.84 17.62 4.76
C ASP A 94 0.40 16.55 5.77
N ASP A 95 -0.65 15.78 5.46
CA ASP A 95 -1.16 14.76 6.37
C ASP A 95 -0.92 13.33 5.86
N ARG A 96 -0.65 12.45 6.83
CA ARG A 96 -0.12 11.12 6.62
C ARG A 96 -0.68 10.13 7.62
N ILE A 97 -1.17 9.00 7.14
CA ILE A 97 -1.50 7.81 7.93
C ILE A 97 -0.46 6.74 7.61
N VAL A 98 0.15 6.16 8.64
CA VAL A 98 1.11 5.06 8.50
C VAL A 98 0.58 3.86 9.28
N LEU A 99 0.41 2.73 8.61
CA LEU A 99 -0.05 1.48 9.18
C LEU A 99 1.08 0.46 9.12
N ARG A 100 1.50 -0.05 10.27
CA ARG A 100 2.56 -1.05 10.44
C ARG A 100 2.06 -2.19 11.30
N ASP A 101 2.79 -3.31 11.27
CA ASP A 101 2.61 -4.42 12.19
C ASP A 101 1.13 -4.84 12.29
N SER A 102 0.68 -5.26 13.47
CA SER A 102 -0.70 -5.69 13.72
C SER A 102 -1.76 -4.63 13.40
N ALA A 103 -1.42 -3.34 13.36
CA ALA A 103 -2.38 -2.29 12.98
C ALA A 103 -2.86 -2.46 11.53
N PHE A 104 -2.04 -3.05 10.65
CA PHE A 104 -2.47 -3.41 9.29
C PHE A 104 -3.72 -4.30 9.31
N LEU A 105 -3.74 -5.31 10.17
CA LEU A 105 -4.86 -6.27 10.27
C LEU A 105 -6.11 -5.67 10.92
N VAL A 106 -5.96 -4.57 11.67
CA VAL A 106 -7.09 -3.81 12.21
C VAL A 106 -7.84 -3.10 11.08
N TYR A 107 -7.11 -2.53 10.12
CA TYR A 107 -7.65 -1.68 9.07
C TYR A 107 -7.92 -2.40 7.74
N PHE A 108 -7.36 -3.58 7.51
CA PHE A 108 -7.56 -4.34 6.28
C PHE A 108 -8.19 -5.70 6.52
N LYS A 109 -9.08 -6.10 5.62
CA LYS A 109 -9.62 -7.47 5.52
C LYS A 109 -8.85 -8.18 4.41
N LEU A 110 -8.25 -9.32 4.73
CA LEU A 110 -7.47 -10.10 3.78
C LEU A 110 -8.35 -11.06 2.98
N ARG A 111 -7.99 -11.31 1.72
CA ARG A 111 -8.54 -12.36 0.85
C ARG A 111 -7.39 -13.23 0.36
N ASN A 112 -7.52 -14.54 0.53
CA ASN A 112 -6.57 -15.55 0.08
C ASN A 112 -5.12 -15.41 0.62
N PHE A 113 -4.90 -14.53 1.61
CA PHE A 113 -3.68 -14.48 2.39
C PHE A 113 -3.87 -15.16 3.75
N LYS A 114 -2.98 -16.08 4.08
CA LYS A 114 -2.67 -16.50 5.43
C LYS A 114 -1.68 -15.50 6.05
N VAL A 115 -1.87 -15.20 7.33
CA VAL A 115 -0.97 -14.33 8.10
C VAL A 115 -0.06 -15.20 8.96
N GLU A 116 1.23 -14.95 8.87
CA GLU A 116 2.23 -15.49 9.77
C GLU A 116 2.98 -14.34 10.45
N PHE A 117 3.38 -14.56 11.70
CA PHE A 117 4.17 -13.59 12.46
C PHE A 117 5.56 -14.18 12.70
N GLU A 118 6.59 -13.49 12.24
CA GLU A 118 7.98 -13.87 12.49
C GLU A 118 8.79 -12.64 12.89
N ASN A 119 9.39 -12.67 14.08
CA ASN A 119 10.19 -11.55 14.62
C ASN A 119 9.45 -10.21 14.55
N GLU A 120 8.20 -10.17 15.03
CA GLU A 120 7.30 -9.01 15.01
C GLU A 120 6.88 -8.50 13.62
N LYS A 121 7.30 -9.18 12.55
CA LYS A 121 6.90 -8.84 11.19
C LYS A 121 5.72 -9.68 10.73
N ILE A 122 4.86 -9.05 9.94
CA ILE A 122 3.77 -9.73 9.25
C ILE A 122 4.31 -10.33 7.95
N ARG A 123 4.04 -11.61 7.76
CA ARG A 123 4.20 -12.30 6.49
C ARG A 123 2.83 -12.68 5.95
N LEU A 124 2.59 -12.29 4.71
CA LEU A 124 1.38 -12.66 3.96
C LEU A 124 1.76 -13.80 3.01
N ILE A 125 1.08 -14.94 3.16
CA ILE A 125 1.29 -16.14 2.35
C ILE A 125 0.02 -16.43 1.55
N ASN A 126 0.13 -16.54 0.23
CA ASN A 126 -0.93 -17.03 -0.64
C ASN A 126 -0.58 -18.45 -1.08
N ASP A 127 -1.23 -19.42 -0.43
CA ASP A 127 -1.12 -20.85 -0.77
C ASP A 127 -2.23 -21.32 -1.73
N THR A 128 -3.05 -20.39 -2.23
CA THR A 128 -4.15 -20.69 -3.13
C THR A 128 -3.79 -20.37 -4.58
N ALA A 129 -4.43 -21.03 -5.53
CA ALA A 129 -4.23 -20.79 -6.97
C ALA A 129 -4.92 -19.51 -7.49
N GLY A 130 -5.48 -18.68 -6.61
CA GLY A 130 -6.25 -17.48 -6.98
C GLY A 130 -5.62 -16.19 -6.49
N ASP A 131 -6.22 -15.08 -6.92
CA ASP A 131 -5.74 -13.74 -6.61
C ASP A 131 -5.84 -13.48 -5.11
N ALA A 132 -4.74 -13.01 -4.55
CA ALA A 132 -4.70 -12.55 -3.18
C ALA A 132 -4.97 -11.05 -3.12
N GLY A 133 -5.32 -10.56 -1.95
CA GLY A 133 -5.58 -9.15 -1.81
C GLY A 133 -6.00 -8.74 -0.43
N PHE A 134 -6.19 -7.44 -0.27
CA PHE A 134 -6.70 -6.88 0.96
C PHE A 134 -7.52 -5.63 0.70
N SER A 135 -8.67 -5.54 1.37
CA SER A 135 -9.58 -4.41 1.27
C SER A 135 -9.60 -3.60 2.55
N ALA A 136 -9.61 -2.28 2.40
CA ALA A 136 -9.75 -1.34 3.50
C ALA A 136 -11.11 -1.55 4.19
N LYS A 137 -11.09 -1.68 5.50
CA LYS A 137 -12.30 -1.71 6.32
C LYS A 137 -12.86 -0.29 6.46
N GLN A 138 -14.14 -0.21 6.83
CA GLN A 138 -14.86 1.05 6.98
C GLN A 138 -14.19 2.02 7.98
N ASN A 139 -13.53 1.52 9.04
CA ASN A 139 -12.80 2.38 9.97
C ASN A 139 -11.60 3.11 9.33
N LEU A 140 -10.92 2.50 8.35
CA LEU A 140 -9.87 3.18 7.58
C LEU A 140 -10.48 4.20 6.63
N ILE A 141 -11.54 3.83 5.93
CA ILE A 141 -12.27 4.71 5.01
C ILE A 141 -12.79 5.96 5.73
N SER A 142 -13.48 5.80 6.87
CA SER A 142 -13.93 6.92 7.70
C SER A 142 -12.77 7.79 8.16
N ARG A 143 -11.63 7.19 8.52
CA ARG A 143 -10.46 7.93 8.95
C ARG A 143 -9.85 8.74 7.81
N LEU A 144 -9.83 8.21 6.59
CA LEU A 144 -9.41 8.93 5.39
C LEU A 144 -10.36 10.10 5.12
N LYS A 145 -11.69 9.86 5.05
CA LYS A 145 -12.71 10.89 4.82
C LYS A 145 -12.73 12.02 5.85
N ASN A 146 -12.40 11.73 7.11
CA ASN A 146 -12.39 12.73 8.17
C ASN A 146 -11.08 13.54 8.21
N ARG A 147 -10.00 13.05 7.58
CA ARG A 147 -8.71 13.75 7.52
C ARG A 147 -8.51 14.51 6.21
N TYR A 148 -9.07 14.00 5.12
CA TYR A 148 -8.83 14.40 3.75
C TYR A 148 -10.12 14.77 3.04
#